data_AF-A0A947EVF7-F1
#
_entry.id   AF-A0A947EVF7-F1
#
_cell.length_a   1.000
_cell.length_b   1.000
_cell.length_c   1.000
_cell.angle_alpha   90.00
_cell.angle_beta   90.00
_cell.angle_gamma   90.00
#
_symmetry.space_group_name_H-M   'P 1'
#
loop_
_entity.id
_entity.type
_entity.pdbx_description
1 polymer ?
#
loop_
_entity_poly.entity_id
_entity_poly.type
_entity_poly.pdbx_seq_one_letter_code
_entity_poly.pdbx_strand_id
1 'polypeptide(L)' 'MNKFLLLIMLPLTMGLHAQDPQKKAVHQILDQWHEAADNADIETYFGLMGEQSVFIGTDAME' A
#
# COMPACT_ATOMS: atom_id res chain seq x y z
N MET A 1 -41.56 -3.62 -6.06
CA MET A 1 -40.95 -3.21 -4.78
C MET A 1 -39.42 -3.30 -4.82
N ASN A 2 -38.82 -4.41 -5.26
CA ASN A 2 -37.35 -4.58 -5.26
C ASN A 2 -36.57 -3.55 -6.10
N LYS A 3 -37.12 -3.13 -7.26
CA LYS A 3 -36.46 -2.14 -8.15
C LYS A 3 -36.39 -0.73 -7.55
N PHE A 4 -37.41 -0.37 -6.76
CA PHE A 4 -37.50 0.95 -6.12
C PHE A 4 -36.56 1.05 -4.91
N LEU A 5 -36.43 -0.06 -4.17
CA LEU A 5 -35.49 -0.19 -3.06
C LEU A 5 -34.02 -0.07 -3.52
N LEU A 6 -33.67 -0.68 -4.66
CA LEU A 6 -32.35 -0.58 -5.29
C LEU A 6 -31.98 0.87 -5.67
N LEU A 7 -32.95 1.65 -6.16
CA LEU A 7 -32.76 3.05 -6.55
C LEU A 7 -32.45 3.98 -5.37
N ILE A 8 -32.97 3.65 -4.18
CA ILE A 8 -32.73 4.42 -2.94
C ILE A 8 -31.39 4.02 -2.29
N MET A 9 -30.98 2.76 -2.41
CA MET A 9 -29.73 2.25 -1.84
C MET A 9 -28.48 2.69 -2.62
N LEU A 10 -28.60 2.93 -3.93
CA LEU A 10 -27.47 3.32 -4.80
C LEU A 10 -26.76 4.64 -4.39
N PRO A 11 -27.45 5.75 -4.04
CA PRO A 11 -26.77 6.95 -3.57
C PRO A 11 -26.22 6.81 -2.14
N LEU A 12 -26.77 5.90 -1.32
CA LEU A 12 -26.37 5.71 0.07
C LEU A 12 -24.94 5.14 0.21
N THR A 13 -24.46 4.41 -0.80
CA THR A 13 -23.14 3.78 -0.77
C THR A 13 -22.01 4.73 -1.20
N MET A 14 -22.31 5.84 -1.88
CA MET A 14 -21.31 6.79 -2.39
C MET A 14 -20.54 7.52 -1.28
N GLY A 15 -21.08 7.59 -0.06
CA GLY A 15 -20.43 8.21 1.10
C GLY A 15 -19.64 7.25 2.00
N LEU A 16 -19.59 5.97 1.66
CA LEU A 16 -18.88 4.96 2.47
C LEU A 16 -17.40 4.92 2.10
N HIS A 17 -16.56 5.59 2.89
CA HIS A 17 -15.11 5.48 2.78
C HIS A 17 -14.58 4.45 3.79
N ALA A 18 -14.55 3.18 3.37
CA ALA A 18 -14.07 2.08 4.21
C ALA A 18 -12.54 1.93 4.19
N GLN A 19 -11.86 2.36 3.12
CA GLN A 19 -10.41 2.30 3.02
C GLN A 19 -9.78 3.63 3.40
N ASP A 20 -8.87 3.59 4.36
CA ASP A 20 -7.98 4.69 4.70
C ASP A 20 -6.96 4.90 3.55
N PRO A 21 -7.00 6.04 2.83
CA PRO A 21 -6.11 6.29 1.71
C PRO A 21 -4.63 6.35 2.11
N GLN A 22 -4.32 6.85 3.31
CA GLN A 22 -2.96 6.89 3.84
C GLN A 22 -2.45 5.47 4.09
N LYS A 23 -3.28 4.60 4.70
CA LYS A 23 -2.93 3.19 4.91
C LYS A 23 -2.69 2.46 3.59
N LYS A 24 -3.52 2.74 2.59
CA LYS A 24 -3.33 2.17 1.24
C LYS A 24 -1.98 2.58 0.65
N ALA A 25 -1.61 3.86 0.76
CA ALA A 25 -0.32 4.34 0.25
C ALA A 25 0.87 3.67 0.97
N VAL A 26 0.80 3.50 2.29
CA VAL A 26 1.83 2.78 3.06
C VAL A 26 1.96 1.34 2.60
N HIS A 27 0.86 0.62 2.43
CA HIS A 27 0.90 -0.75 1.92
C HIS A 27 1.55 -0.83 0.54
N GLN A 28 1.24 0.11 -0.37
CA GLN A 28 1.82 0.12 -1.71
C GLN A 28 3.34 0.29 -1.69
N ILE A 29 3.87 1.13 -0.80
CA ILE A 29 5.32 1.29 -0.63
C ILE A 29 5.95 0.01 -0.08
N LEU A 30 5.32 -0.62 0.91
CA LEU A 30 5.80 -1.87 1.50
C LEU A 30 5.82 -3.03 0.50
N ASP A 31 4.78 -3.13 -0.33
CA ASP A 31 4.69 -4.15 -1.38
C ASP A 31 5.82 -3.97 -2.42
N GLN A 32 6.04 -2.73 -2.89
CA GLN A 32 7.13 -2.42 -3.83
C GLN A 32 8.51 -2.66 -3.21
N TRP A 33 8.68 -2.33 -1.93
CA TRP A 33 9.94 -2.54 -1.22
C TRP A 33 10.27 -4.03 -1.09
N HIS A 34 9.28 -4.88 -0.79
CA HIS A 34 9.47 -6.33 -0.77
C HIS A 34 9.70 -6.92 -2.18
N GLU A 35 8.99 -6.43 -3.20
CA GLU A 35 9.18 -6.86 -4.59
C GLU A 35 10.58 -6.51 -5.11
N ALA A 36 11.11 -5.34 -4.77
CA ALA A 36 12.48 -4.97 -5.10
C ALA A 36 13.50 -5.90 -4.43
N ALA A 37 13.25 -6.32 -3.18
CA ALA A 37 14.09 -7.28 -2.49
C ALA A 37 14.08 -8.66 -3.17
N ASP A 38 12.89 -9.17 -3.54
CA ASP A 38 12.71 -10.45 -4.22
C ASP A 38 13.44 -10.48 -5.58
N ASN A 39 13.42 -9.35 -6.30
CA ASN A 39 14.08 -9.19 -7.59
C ASN A 39 15.58 -8.83 -7.51
N ALA A 40 16.16 -8.72 -6.32
CA ALA A 40 17.52 -8.20 -6.10
C ALA A 40 17.76 -6.82 -6.74
N ASP A 41 16.72 -5.98 -6.80
CA ASP A 41 16.79 -4.59 -7.28
C ASP A 41 17.19 -3.65 -6.13
N ILE A 42 18.50 -3.50 -5.95
CA ILE A 42 19.12 -2.71 -4.88
C ILE A 42 18.76 -1.22 -5.00
N GLU A 43 18.66 -0.68 -6.21
CA GLU A 43 18.37 0.73 -6.44
C GLU A 43 16.96 1.08 -5.96
N THR A 44 15.96 0.30 -6.37
CA THR A 44 14.57 0.51 -5.92
C THR A 44 14.43 0.20 -4.44
N TYR A 45 15.06 -0.87 -3.94
CA TYR A 45 14.97 -1.29 -2.55
C TYR A 45 15.42 -0.18 -1.58
N PHE A 46 16.62 0.37 -1.77
CA PHE A 46 17.11 1.46 -0.93
C PHE A 46 16.47 2.82 -1.30
N GLY A 47 16.09 3.03 -2.57
CA GLY A 47 15.44 4.25 -3.02
C GLY A 47 14.05 4.48 -2.43
N LEU A 48 13.33 3.41 -2.07
CA LEU A 48 12.04 3.49 -1.37
C LEU A 48 12.17 3.80 0.13
N MET A 49 13.37 3.70 0.70
CA MET A 49 13.60 3.97 2.11
C MET A 49 13.71 5.49 2.35
N GLY A 50 13.08 5.98 3.43
CA GLY A 50 13.17 7.39 3.80
C GLY A 50 14.56 7.79 4.29
N GLU A 51 14.90 9.07 4.23
CA GLU A 51 16.22 9.60 4.64
C GLU A 51 16.64 9.19 6.06
N GLN A 52 15.68 9.06 6.98
CA GLN A 52 15.91 8.70 8.39
C GLN A 52 15.75 7.19 8.68
N SER A 53 15.65 6.37 7.63
CA SER A 53 15.54 4.92 7.78
C SER A 53 16.87 4.30 8.20
N VAL A 54 16.80 3.20 8.94
CA VAL A 54 17.98 2.42 9.32
C VAL A 54 17.78 1.02 8.78
N PHE A 55 18.69 0.60 7.90
CA PHE A 55 18.76 -0.78 7.44
C PHE A 55 19.46 -1.64 8.50
N ILE A 56 18.85 -2.76 8.89
CA ILE A 56 19.42 -3.73 9.83
C ILE A 56 19.48 -5.08 9.13
N GLY A 57 20.68 -5.42 8.63
CA GLY A 57 20.98 -6.73 8.04
C GLY A 57 21.91 -7.56 8.91
N THR A 58 22.00 -8.86 8.62
CA THR A 58 22.99 -9.76 9.21
C THR A 58 24.21 -9.79 8.29
N ASP A 59 25.24 -9.03 8.68
CA ASP A 59 26.53 -8.82 7.99
C ASP A 59 26.50 -7.86 6.77
N ALA A 60 27.48 -6.95 6.72
CA ALA A 60 27.73 -6.00 5.63
C ALA A 60 28.80 -6.51 4.65
N MET A 61 29.35 -7.71 4.89
CA MET A 61 30.46 -8.33 4.14
C MET A 61 30.04 -9.57 3.32
N GLU A 62 28.77 -9.99 3.35
CA GLU A 62 28.25 -11.03 2.43
C GLU A 62 27.90 -10.46 1.05
#